data_AF-A0AAW0ATL1-F1
#
_entry.id   AF-A0AAW0ATL1-F1
#
_cell.length_a   1.000
_cell.length_b   1.000
_cell.length_c   1.000
_cell.angle_alpha   90.00
_cell.angle_beta   90.00
_cell.angle_gamma   90.00
#
_symmetry.space_group_name_H-M   'P 1'
#
loop_
_entity.id
_entity.type
_entity.pdbx_description
1 polymer ?
#
loop_
_entity_poly.entity_id
_entity_poly.type
_entity_poly.pdbx_seq_one_letter_code
_entity_poly.pdbx_strand_id
1 'polypeptide(L)' 'YTFTQFRRDQSGSQSRIDRFHITREIFDQSFEWKIQTTGIYTDHRMISLRLTYKDAPTTGPG' A
#
# COMPACT_ATOMS: atom_id res chain seq x y z
N TYR A 1 13.83 -2.74 -3.55
CA TYR A 1 13.15 -1.67 -4.30
C TYR A 1 13.15 -0.41 -3.46
N THR A 2 13.95 0.58 -3.83
CA THR A 2 14.03 1.88 -3.15
C THR A 2 13.24 2.88 -4.00
N PHE A 3 12.23 3.53 -3.43
CA PHE A 3 11.43 4.52 -4.13
C PHE A 3 11.84 5.93 -3.67
N THR A 4 12.30 6.75 -4.61
CA THR A 4 12.72 8.13 -4.38
C THR A 4 11.71 9.08 -5.02
N GLN A 5 11.19 10.04 -4.25
CA GLN A 5 10.36 11.13 -4.76
C GLN A 5 11.10 12.43 -4.54
N PHE A 6 11.28 13.22 -5.60
CA PHE A 6 11.84 14.56 -5.49
C PHE A 6 10.69 15.56 -5.31
N ARG A 7 10.51 16.08 -4.09
CA ARG A 7 9.81 17.35 -3.88
C ARG A 7 10.86 18.40 -3.51
N ARG A 8 10.93 19.47 -4.30
CA ARG A 8 11.62 20.71 -3.93
C ARG A 8 11.02 21.17 -2.59
N ASP A 9 11.85 21.43 -1.59
CA ASP A 9 11.53 22.11 -0.31
C ASP A 9 11.55 21.30 1.01
N GLN A 10 11.98 20.04 1.05
CA GLN A 10 12.27 19.42 2.36
C GLN A 10 13.53 18.57 2.32
N SER A 11 14.64 19.12 2.82
CA SER A 11 15.79 18.38 3.36
C SER A 11 15.42 17.70 4.69
N GLY A 12 14.28 17.01 4.73
CA GLY A 12 13.71 16.39 5.91
C GLY A 12 13.97 14.89 5.94
N SER A 13 14.38 14.39 7.11
CA SER A 13 14.47 12.96 7.40
C SER A 13 13.20 12.24 6.96
N GLN A 14 13.34 11.17 6.19
CA GLN A 14 12.22 10.35 5.71
C GLN A 14 12.13 9.10 6.58
N SER A 15 10.92 8.78 7.04
CA SER A 15 10.66 7.65 7.93
C SER A 15 9.75 6.63 7.25
N ARG A 16 10.05 5.34 7.43
CA ARG A 16 9.16 4.22 7.02
C ARG A 16 8.56 3.56 8.25
N ILE A 17 7.55 4.22 8.82
CA ILE A 17 6.88 3.82 10.07
C ILE A 17 5.54 3.14 9.83
N ASP A 18 4.91 3.35 8.68
CA ASP A 18 3.66 2.70 8.31
C ASP A 18 3.92 1.22 7.94
N ARG A 19 3.21 0.29 8.60
CA ARG A 19 3.36 -1.17 8.41
C ARG A 19 2.02 -1.88 8.51
N PHE A 20 1.83 -2.90 7.66
CA PHE A 20 0.81 -3.92 7.86
C PHE A 20 1.44 -5.18 8.43
N HIS A 21 0.82 -5.73 9.48
CA HIS A 21 1.17 -7.04 10.04
C HIS A 21 0.07 -8.02 9.64
N ILE A 22 0.43 -9.02 8.84
CA ILE A 22 -0.50 -10.03 8.33
C ILE A 22 0.09 -11.42 8.52
N THR A 23 -0.78 -12.43 8.57
CA THR A 23 -0.34 -13.83 8.61
C THR A 23 0.14 -14.29 7.24
N ARG A 24 0.81 -15.45 7.19
CA ARG A 24 1.33 -16.02 5.95
C ARG A 24 0.21 -16.34 4.96
N GLU A 25 -0.91 -16.83 5.47
CA GLU A 25 -2.08 -17.20 4.67
C GLU A 25 -2.67 -15.98 3.95
N ILE A 26 -2.73 -14.83 4.63
CA ILE A 26 -3.19 -13.56 4.04
C ILE A 26 -2.15 -13.03 3.05
N PHE A 27 -0.86 -13.17 3.36
CA PHE A 27 0.22 -12.75 2.47
C PHE A 27 0.16 -13.49 1.12
N ASP A 28 -0.04 -14.80 1.14
CA ASP A 28 -0.14 -15.64 -0.07
C ASP A 28 -1.39 -15.30 -0.91
N GLN A 29 -2.42 -14.69 -0.30
CA GLN A 29 -3.66 -14.24 -0.95
C GLN A 29 -3.64 -12.74 -1.33
N SER A 30 -2.53 -12.07 -1.06
CA SER A 30 -2.36 -10.63 -1.32
C SER A 30 -1.57 -10.37 -2.59
N PHE A 31 -1.93 -9.31 -3.30
CA PHE A 31 -1.27 -8.88 -4.53
C PHE A 31 -1.34 -7.37 -4.70
N GLU A 32 -0.64 -6.82 -5.70
CA GLU A 32 -0.64 -5.39 -6.01
C GLU A 32 -0.26 -4.47 -4.82
N TRP A 33 0.79 -4.82 -4.08
CA TRP A 33 1.33 -3.96 -3.03
C TRP A 33 1.86 -2.65 -3.60
N LYS A 34 1.32 -1.52 -3.15
CA LYS A 34 1.64 -0.17 -3.62
C LYS A 34 1.84 0.79 -2.45
N ILE A 35 2.86 1.65 -2.56
CA ILE A 35 3.07 2.80 -1.68
C ILE A 35 2.95 4.04 -2.55
N GLN A 36 1.97 4.90 -2.27
CA GLN A 36 1.64 6.03 -3.14
C GLN A 36 1.31 7.30 -2.36
N THR A 37 1.53 8.45 -3.00
CA THR A 37 1.04 9.73 -2.48
C THR A 37 -0.49 9.72 -2.49
N THR A 38 -1.08 10.29 -1.44
CA THR A 38 -2.54 10.36 -1.30
C THR A 38 -3.10 11.56 -2.06
N GLY A 39 -4.41 11.60 -2.27
CA GLY A 39 -5.11 12.75 -2.84
C GLY A 39 -5.28 13.92 -1.87
N ILE A 40 -4.83 13.76 -0.62
CA ILE A 40 -4.88 14.80 0.42
C ILE A 40 -3.46 15.25 0.77
N TYR A 41 -3.31 16.49 1.21
CA TYR A 41 -2.01 16.97 1.65
C TYR A 41 -1.64 16.33 2.99
N THR A 42 -0.64 15.44 2.97
CA THR A 42 -0.01 14.83 4.13
C THR A 42 1.44 14.51 3.79
N ASP A 43 2.28 14.45 4.82
CA ASP A 43 3.65 13.95 4.81
C ASP A 43 3.73 12.41 4.78
N HIS A 44 2.61 11.71 4.95
CA HIS A 44 2.53 10.25 4.84
C HIS A 44 2.24 9.77 3.42
N ARG A 45 2.77 8.59 3.08
CA ARG A 45 2.36 7.83 1.89
C ARG A 45 1.44 6.69 2.30
N MET A 46 0.40 6.46 1.50
CA MET A 46 -0.54 5.38 1.73
C MET A 46 0.03 4.06 1.22
N ILE A 47 0.00 3.06 2.09
CA ILE A 47 0.28 1.67 1.73
C ILE A 47 -1.04 1.00 1.41
N SER A 48 -1.09 0.29 0.29
CA SER A 48 -2.29 -0.42 -0.19
C SER A 48 -1.90 -1.77 -0.78
N LEU A 49 -2.81 -2.72 -0.72
CA LEU A 49 -2.72 -4.05 -1.31
C LEU A 49 -4.11 -4.49 -1.75
N ARG A 50 -4.19 -5.49 -2.63
CA ARG A 50 -5.43 -6.18 -2.97
C ARG A 50 -5.41 -7.56 -2.33
N LEU A 51 -6.58 -8.01 -1.87
CA LEU A 51 -6.80 -9.36 -1.36
C LEU A 51 -7.79 -10.09 -2.26
N THR A 52 -7.55 -11.36 -2.50
CA THR A 52 -8.56 -12.28 -3.05
C THR A 52 -8.83 -13.36 -2.01
N TYR A 53 -10.11 -13.62 -1.74
CA TYR A 53 -10.49 -14.76 -0.93
C TYR A 53 -10.77 -15.93 -1.86
N LYS A 54 -10.21 -17.11 -1.54
CA LYS A 54 -10.50 -18.35 -2.27
C LYS A 54 -12.00 -18.69 -2.32
N ASP A 55 -12.75 -18.28 -1.29
CA ASP A 55 -14.19 -18.52 -1.14
C ASP A 55 -15.02 -17.26 -1.47
N ALA A 56 -14.40 -16.25 -2.11
CA ALA A 56 -15.13 -15.06 -2.51
C ALA A 56 -16.22 -15.46 -3.52
N PRO A 57 -17.49 -15.09 -3.29
CA PRO A 57 -18.55 -15.40 -4.23
C PRO A 57 -18.24 -14.73 -5.57
N THR A 58 -18.43 -15.47 -6.66
CA THR A 58 -18.33 -14.91 -8.01
C THR A 58 -19.37 -13.79 -8.13
N THR A 59 -18.88 -12.55 -8.11
CA THR A 59 -19.76 -11.40 -8.29
C THR A 59 -20.11 -11.35 -9.77
N GLY A 60 -21.36 -11.69 -10.11
CA GLY A 60 -21.86 -11.71 -11.49
C GLY A 60 -21.79 -10.33 -12.15
N PRO A 61 -22.02 -10.24 -13.48
CA PRO A 61 -22.01 -8.97 -14.19
C PRO A 61 -23.19 -8.14 -13.71
N GLY A 62 -22.93 -7.22 -12.78
CA GLY A 62 -23.86 -6.17 -12.39
C GLY A 62 -24.23 -5.27 -13.56
#